data_AF-A0A9E4CKY4-F1
#
_entry.id   AF-A0A9E4CKY4-F1
#
_cell.length_a   1.000
_cell.length_b   1.000
_cell.length_c   1.000
_cell.angle_alpha   90.00
_cell.angle_beta   90.00
_cell.angle_gamma   90.00
#
_symmetry.space_group_name_H-M   'P 1'
#
loop_
_entity.id
_entity.type
_entity.pdbx_description
1 polymer ?
#
loop_
_entity_poly.entity_id
_entity_poly.type
_entity_poly.pdbx_seq_one_letter_code
_entity_poly.pdbx_strand_id
1 'polypeptide(L)'
;MKVYFKPSSILFYLLSALLFFLLGTVLAGIAGAGKGQGLAGGAIVLGYGVMAGCFALIAAIVTVGFVKESRVRSFNKILAAIFALLIIFIIYRFQ
;
A
#
# COMPACT_ATOMS: atom_id res chain seq x y z
N MET A 1 13.72 20.10 -10.20
CA MET A 1 13.48 19.47 -8.88
C MET A 1 14.28 18.19 -8.78
N LYS A 2 14.88 17.89 -7.61
CA LYS A 2 15.51 16.58 -7.36
C LYS A 2 14.49 15.47 -7.61
N VAL A 3 14.93 14.34 -8.19
CA VAL A 3 14.06 13.22 -8.63
C VAL A 3 13.09 12.76 -7.53
N TYR A 4 13.52 12.82 -6.27
CA TYR A 4 12.73 12.46 -5.09
C TYR A 4 11.50 13.33 -4.82
N PHE A 5 11.52 14.61 -5.23
CA PHE A 5 10.45 15.58 -4.94
C PHE A 5 9.59 15.91 -6.16
N LYS A 6 9.74 15.16 -7.25
CA LYS A 6 8.86 15.32 -8.41
C LYS A 6 7.43 14.85 -8.03
N PRO A 7 6.38 15.49 -8.55
CA PRO A 7 5.00 15.08 -8.29
C PRO A 7 4.74 13.59 -8.59
N SER A 8 5.34 13.05 -9.65
CA SER A 8 5.24 11.63 -10.00
C SER A 8 5.83 10.71 -8.93
N SER A 9 6.93 11.12 -8.29
CA SER A 9 7.60 10.35 -7.25
C SER A 9 6.82 10.41 -5.94
N ILE A 10 6.31 11.58 -5.58
CA ILE A 10 5.42 11.75 -4.40
C ILE A 10 4.17 10.87 -4.54
N LEU A 11 3.55 10.89 -5.72
CA LEU A 11 2.40 10.04 -6.00
C LEU A 11 2.75 8.54 -5.88
N PHE A 12 3.94 8.14 -6.33
CA PHE A 12 4.41 6.76 -6.23
C PHE A 12 4.58 6.31 -4.79
N TYR A 13 5.15 7.16 -3.93
CA TYR A 13 5.30 6.88 -2.51
C TYR A 13 3.94 6.69 -1.84
N LEU A 14 3.02 7.62 -2.10
CA LEU A 14 1.69 7.61 -1.49
C LEU A 14 0.87 6.38 -1.94
N LEU A 15 0.82 6.11 -3.26
CA LEU A 15 0.12 4.95 -3.80
C LEU A 15 0.72 3.63 -3.28
N SER A 16 2.04 3.52 -3.22
CA SER A 16 2.70 2.31 -2.70
C SER A 16 2.36 2.11 -1.22
N ALA A 17 2.50 3.14 -0.39
CA ALA A 17 2.20 3.04 1.04
C ALA A 17 0.73 2.66 1.28
N LEU A 18 -0.22 3.33 0.62
CA LEU A 18 -1.65 3.08 0.80
C LEU A 18 -2.07 1.70 0.28
N LEU A 19 -1.59 1.30 -0.90
CA LEU A 19 -1.94 0.01 -1.47
C LEU A 19 -1.45 -1.13 -0.57
N PHE A 20 -0.19 -1.08 -0.14
CA PHE A 20 0.37 -2.14 0.71
C PHE A 20 -0.19 -2.10 2.14
N PHE A 21 -0.59 -0.93 2.64
CA PHE A 21 -1.36 -0.84 3.89
C PHE A 21 -2.67 -1.63 3.80
N LEU A 22 -3.45 -1.42 2.74
CA LEU A 22 -4.70 -2.15 2.55
C LEU A 22 -4.45 -3.64 2.33
N LEU A 23 -3.47 -4.01 1.50
CA LEU A 23 -3.11 -5.41 1.28
C LEU A 23 -2.69 -6.09 2.59
N GLY A 24 -1.84 -5.46 3.39
CA GLY A 24 -1.41 -6.00 4.68
C GLY A 24 -2.58 -6.20 5.64
N THR A 25 -3.50 -5.25 5.69
CA THR A 25 -4.72 -5.33 6.50
C THR A 25 -5.64 -6.46 6.03
N VAL A 26 -5.92 -6.54 4.73
CA VAL A 26 -6.80 -7.57 4.14
C VAL A 26 -6.21 -8.96 4.33
N LEU A 27 -4.91 -9.14 4.05
CA LEU A 27 -4.23 -10.42 4.20
C LEU A 27 -4.18 -10.87 5.67
N ALA A 28 -3.90 -9.97 6.61
CA ALA A 28 -3.94 -10.28 8.04
C ALA A 28 -5.34 -10.66 8.52
N GLY A 29 -6.38 -10.01 7.99
CA GLY A 29 -7.77 -10.38 8.23
C GLY A 29 -8.11 -11.78 7.72
N ILE A 30 -7.73 -12.10 6.48
CA ILE A 30 -7.95 -13.42 5.87
C ILE A 30 -7.17 -14.52 6.61
N ALA A 31 -5.92 -14.24 7.00
CA ALA A 31 -5.08 -15.16 7.78
C ALA A 31 -5.58 -15.35 9.22
N GLY A 32 -6.54 -14.54 9.68
CA GLY A 32 -7.09 -14.63 11.03
C GLY A 32 -6.13 -14.17 12.12
N ALA A 33 -5.21 -13.25 11.81
CA ALA A 33 -4.15 -12.79 12.72
C ALA A 33 -4.67 -12.23 14.06
N GLY A 34 -5.91 -11.73 14.10
CA GLY A 34 -6.55 -11.20 15.30
C GLY A 34 -7.62 -12.11 15.93
N LYS A 35 -7.79 -13.36 15.46
CA LYS A 35 -8.86 -14.25 15.95
C LYS A 35 -8.67 -14.58 17.44
N GLY A 36 -9.77 -14.49 18.20
CA GLY A 36 -9.77 -14.78 19.65
C GLY A 36 -9.22 -13.65 20.53
N GLN A 37 -8.83 -12.52 19.96
CA GLN A 37 -8.19 -11.41 20.69
C GLN A 37 -9.13 -10.23 20.99
N GLY A 38 -10.43 -10.37 20.73
CA GLY A 38 -11.42 -9.30 20.95
C GLY A 38 -11.02 -7.99 20.25
N LEU A 39 -11.04 -6.88 20.99
CA LEU A 39 -10.70 -5.55 20.47
C LEU A 39 -9.22 -5.44 20.03
N ALA A 40 -8.32 -6.18 20.68
CA ALA A 40 -6.90 -6.21 20.30
C ALA A 40 -6.70 -6.87 18.92
N GLY A 41 -7.63 -7.72 18.49
CA GLY A 41 -7.61 -8.32 17.16
C GLY A 41 -7.65 -7.28 16.04
N GLY A 42 -8.43 -6.20 16.21
CA GLY A 42 -8.47 -5.10 15.25
C GLY A 42 -7.15 -4.33 15.18
N ALA A 43 -6.55 -4.05 16.34
CA ALA A 43 -5.24 -3.38 16.42
C ALA A 43 -4.12 -4.22 15.79
N ILE A 44 -4.12 -5.54 15.98
CA ILE A 44 -3.15 -6.45 15.35
C ILE A 44 -3.28 -6.38 13.82
N VAL A 45 -4.49 -6.51 13.29
CA VAL A 45 -4.73 -6.49 11.83
C VAL A 45 -4.35 -5.13 11.23
N LEU A 46 -4.69 -4.03 11.90
CA LEU A 46 -4.24 -2.68 11.49
C LEU A 46 -2.72 -2.54 11.56
N GLY A 47 -2.07 -3.11 12.57
CA GLY A 47 -0.61 -3.12 12.72
C GLY A 47 0.09 -3.78 11.54
N TYR A 48 -0.43 -4.91 11.03
CA TYR A 48 0.06 -5.53 9.80
C TYR A 48 -0.04 -4.60 8.59
N GLY A 49 -1.15 -3.87 8.47
CA GLY A 49 -1.31 -2.82 7.46
C GLY A 49 -0.23 -1.74 7.58
N VAL A 50 -0.04 -1.18 8.78
CA VAL A 50 0.95 -0.13 9.03
C VAL A 50 2.36 -0.61 8.69
N MET A 51 2.76 -1.79 9.15
CA MET A 51 4.08 -2.35 8.84
C MET A 51 4.27 -2.51 7.33
N ALA A 52 3.31 -3.12 6.63
CA ALA A 52 3.38 -3.31 5.19
C ALA A 52 3.47 -1.98 4.42
N GLY A 53 2.66 -0.99 4.80
CA GLY A 53 2.69 0.35 4.21
C GLY A 53 4.02 1.08 4.43
N CYS A 54 4.58 1.00 5.64
CA CYS A 54 5.89 1.58 5.96
C CYS A 54 7.03 0.92 5.15
N PHE A 55 7.05 -0.41 5.06
CA PHE A 55 8.03 -1.11 4.24
C PHE A 55 7.91 -0.74 2.76
N ALA A 56 6.69 -0.66 2.23
CA ALA A 56 6.44 -0.24 0.86
C ALA A 56 6.86 1.21 0.61
N LEU A 57 6.64 2.11 1.57
CA LEU A 57 7.08 3.50 1.48
C LEU A 57 8.61 3.60 1.36
N ILE A 58 9.34 2.91 2.24
CA ILE A 58 10.80 2.87 2.21
C ILE A 58 11.28 2.28 0.87
N ALA A 59 10.71 1.16 0.45
CA ALA A 59 11.04 0.53 -0.82
C ALA A 59 10.76 1.48 -2.00
N ALA A 60 9.68 2.25 -1.97
CA ALA A 60 9.32 3.19 -3.03
C ALA A 60 10.32 4.36 -3.11
N ILE A 61 10.74 4.91 -1.96
CA ILE A 61 11.76 5.97 -1.88
C ILE A 61 13.09 5.48 -2.46
N VAL A 62 13.54 4.30 -2.05
CA VAL A 62 14.77 3.68 -2.56
C VAL A 62 14.65 3.45 -4.07
N THR A 63 13.54 2.87 -4.52
CA THR A 63 13.29 2.56 -5.94
C THR A 63 13.40 3.79 -6.83
N VAL A 64 12.86 4.94 -6.44
CA VAL A 64 12.94 6.18 -7.23
C VAL A 64 14.39 6.63 -7.48
N GLY A 65 15.34 6.25 -6.62
CA GLY A 65 16.77 6.49 -6.85
C GLY A 65 17.38 5.68 -7.99
N PHE A 66 16.77 4.55 -8.37
CA PHE A 66 17.32 3.60 -9.36
C PHE A 66 16.53 3.52 -10.68
N VAL A 67 15.33 4.09 -10.76
CA VAL A 67 14.50 4.06 -11.98
C VAL A 67 14.34 5.43 -12.65
N LYS A 68 14.22 5.38 -13.98
CA LYS A 68 13.88 6.54 -14.81
C LYS A 68 12.45 7.01 -14.51
N GLU A 69 12.22 8.31 -14.61
CA GLU A 69 10.91 8.91 -14.33
C GLU A 69 9.76 8.33 -15.19
N SER A 70 10.02 7.98 -16.45
CA SER A 70 9.03 7.33 -17.32
C SER A 70 8.53 5.99 -16.76
N ARG A 71 9.42 5.25 -16.08
CA ARG A 71 9.07 4.00 -15.39
C ARG A 71 8.25 4.29 -14.12
N VAL A 72 8.63 5.29 -13.33
CA VAL A 72 7.85 5.71 -12.14
C VAL A 72 6.42 6.09 -12.53
N ARG A 73 6.22 6.83 -13.63
CA ARG A 73 4.88 7.16 -14.15
C ARG A 73 4.10 5.90 -14.58
N SER A 74 4.78 4.92 -15.16
CA SER A 74 4.15 3.65 -15.56
C SER A 74 3.74 2.83 -14.32
N PHE A 75 4.59 2.77 -13.31
CA PHE A 75 4.26 2.14 -12.03
C PHE A 75 3.10 2.80 -11.33
N ASN A 76 3.00 4.14 -11.34
CA ASN A 76 1.83 4.83 -10.79
C ASN A 76 0.52 4.40 -11.44
N LYS A 77 0.49 4.23 -12.77
CA LYS A 77 -0.71 3.77 -13.48
C LYS A 77 -1.10 2.35 -13.05
N ILE A 78 -0.12 1.46 -12.94
CA ILE A 78 -0.33 0.07 -12.51
C ILE A 78 -0.81 0.04 -11.05
N LEU A 79 -0.12 0.74 -10.15
CA LEU A 79 -0.50 0.84 -8.74
C LEU A 79 -1.90 1.43 -8.57
N ALA A 80 -2.24 2.48 -9.30
CA ALA A 80 -3.58 3.08 -9.26
C ALA A 80 -4.66 2.10 -9.74
N ALA A 81 -4.40 1.34 -10.80
CA ALA A 81 -5.32 0.31 -11.29
C ALA A 81 -5.53 -0.80 -10.25
N ILE A 82 -4.45 -1.31 -9.65
CA ILE A 82 -4.53 -2.33 -8.59
C ILE A 82 -5.25 -1.77 -7.36
N PHE A 83 -4.97 -0.52 -6.97
CA PHE A 83 -5.63 0.14 -5.86
C PHE A 83 -7.14 0.27 -6.10
N ALA A 84 -7.55 0.70 -7.29
CA ALA A 84 -8.97 0.78 -7.66
C ALA A 84 -9.65 -0.61 -7.60
N LEU A 85 -9.01 -1.65 -8.14
CA LEU A 85 -9.52 -3.02 -8.09
C LEU A 85 -9.64 -3.52 -6.65
N LEU A 86 -8.67 -3.22 -5.79
CA LEU A 86 -8.70 -3.61 -4.38
C LEU A 86 -9.82 -2.91 -3.62
N ILE A 87 -10.03 -1.61 -3.84
CA ILE A 87 -11.14 -0.86 -3.25
C ILE A 87 -12.48 -1.45 -3.70
N ILE A 88 -12.64 -1.72 -5.00
CA ILE A 88 -13.84 -2.37 -5.54
C ILE A 88 -14.06 -3.72 -4.84
N PHE A 89 -13.03 -4.55 -4.74
CA PHE A 89 -13.12 -5.84 -4.05
C PHE A 89 -13.55 -5.71 -2.58
N ILE A 90 -12.97 -4.75 -1.84
CA ILE A 90 -13.34 -4.49 -0.44
C ILE A 90 -14.81 -4.07 -0.36
N ILE A 91 -15.27 -3.16 -1.23
CA ILE A 91 -16.67 -2.73 -1.25
C ILE A 91 -17.60 -3.92 -1.49
N TYR A 92 -17.34 -4.75 -2.52
CA TYR A 92 -18.15 -5.94 -2.79
C TYR A 92 -18.13 -7.00 -1.68
N ARG A 93 -17.05 -7.08 -0.91
CA ARG A 93 -16.90 -8.06 0.19
C ARG A 93 -17.64 -7.65 1.45
N PHE A 94 -17.77 -6.35 1.71
CA PHE A 94 -18.28 -5.78 2.96
C PHE A 94 -19.60 -5.00 2.82
N GLN A 95 -20.17 -4.90 1.61
CA GLN A 95 -21.59 -4.64 1.38
C GLN A 95 -22.40 -5.93 1.54
#